data_AF-A0A6M0D604-F1
#
_entry.id   AF-A0A6M0D604-F1
#
_cell.length_a   1.000
_cell.length_b   1.000
_cell.length_c   1.000
_cell.angle_alpha   90.00
_cell.angle_beta   90.00
_cell.angle_gamma   90.00
#
_symmetry.space_group_name_H-M   'P 1'
#
loop_
_entity.id
_entity.type
_entity.pdbx_description
1 polymer ?
#
loop_
_entity_poly.entity_id
_entity_poly.type
_entity_poly.pdbx_seq_one_letter_code
_entity_poly.pdbx_strand_id
1 'polypeptide(L)'
;AIATADTFDARLRLARFAGMIASDENTYFLRAFEALGVTEAQRRAPADTLPTTGFKAIMRQAAATRSYAAVLAVLNVAEGLYLDWARKAPQPLPDNFVHAEWITLHDNPVFADFVAFLGAELDRVGPNEKAISTDFFLRTVTLEKEFFDAVYAAED
;
A
#
# COMPACT_ATOMS: atom_id res chain seq x y z
N ALA A 1 -10.63 4.45 -5.81
CA ALA A 1 -11.23 4.37 -4.46
C ALA A 1 -12.25 5.49 -4.24
N ILE A 2 -11.82 6.76 -4.15
CA ILE A 2 -12.71 7.92 -3.88
C ILE A 2 -13.89 8.00 -4.86
N ALA A 3 -13.65 7.90 -6.16
CA ALA A 3 -14.73 7.99 -7.16
C ALA A 3 -15.78 6.87 -7.04
N THR A 4 -15.38 5.72 -6.49
CA THR A 4 -16.14 4.47 -6.50
C THR A 4 -16.85 4.20 -5.18
N ALA A 5 -16.40 4.81 -4.08
CA ALA A 5 -17.01 4.62 -2.76
C ALA A 5 -18.49 5.07 -2.75
N ASP A 6 -19.35 4.28 -2.11
CA ASP A 6 -20.80 4.48 -2.06
C ASP A 6 -21.24 5.46 -0.96
N THR A 7 -20.39 5.74 0.04
CA THR A 7 -20.68 6.68 1.12
C THR A 7 -19.80 7.94 1.05
N PHE A 8 -20.34 9.08 1.50
CA PHE A 8 -19.58 10.33 1.57
C PHE A 8 -18.41 10.24 2.55
N ASP A 9 -18.61 9.59 3.70
CA ASP A 9 -17.59 9.44 4.72
C ASP A 9 -16.39 8.62 4.20
N ALA A 10 -16.65 7.52 3.48
CA ALA A 10 -15.59 6.74 2.85
C ALA A 10 -14.83 7.57 1.81
N ARG A 11 -15.52 8.37 0.99
CA ARG A 11 -14.88 9.29 0.02
C ARG A 11 -13.92 10.26 0.71
N LEU A 12 -14.37 10.89 1.79
CA LEU A 12 -13.57 11.86 2.54
C LEU A 12 -12.35 11.21 3.19
N ARG A 13 -12.52 10.02 3.77
CA ARG A 13 -11.43 9.30 4.44
C ARG A 13 -10.37 8.83 3.44
N LEU A 14 -10.78 8.28 2.30
CA LEU A 14 -9.88 7.92 1.20
C LEU A 14 -9.17 9.13 0.58
N ALA A 15 -9.85 10.29 0.50
CA ALA A 15 -9.23 11.52 0.02
C ALA A 15 -8.15 12.05 0.97
N ARG A 16 -8.39 11.99 2.30
CA ARG A 16 -7.39 12.34 3.31
C ARG A 16 -6.17 11.43 3.24
N PHE A 17 -6.39 10.12 3.08
CA PHE A 17 -5.29 9.16 2.93
C PHE A 17 -4.44 9.43 1.68
N ALA A 18 -5.08 9.71 0.54
CA ALA A 18 -4.35 10.13 -0.67
C ALA A 18 -3.52 11.41 -0.45
N GLY A 19 -4.02 12.34 0.39
CA GLY A 19 -3.27 13.52 0.80
C GLY A 19 -2.04 13.19 1.65
N MET A 20 -2.14 12.22 2.56
CA MET A 20 -1.02 11.76 3.41
C MET A 20 0.11 11.12 2.59
N ILE A 21 -0.23 10.26 1.62
CA ILE A 21 0.74 9.68 0.68
C ILE A 21 1.49 10.81 -0.07
N ALA A 22 0.75 11.83 -0.50
CA ALA A 22 1.32 12.97 -1.22
C ALA A 22 2.11 13.96 -0.33
N SER A 23 2.05 13.84 1.00
CA SER A 23 2.74 14.72 1.95
C SER A 23 3.89 14.02 2.68
N ASP A 24 3.57 13.28 3.74
CA ASP A 24 4.52 12.83 4.75
C ASP A 24 5.36 11.67 4.20
N GLU A 25 4.68 10.73 3.55
CA GLU A 25 5.32 9.59 2.90
C GLU A 25 6.19 10.04 1.70
N ASN A 26 5.70 10.98 0.89
CA ASN A 26 6.51 11.57 -0.18
C ASN A 26 7.75 12.28 0.38
N THR A 27 7.62 12.98 1.51
CA THR A 27 8.77 13.64 2.16
C THR A 27 9.78 12.61 2.67
N TYR A 28 9.32 11.50 3.26
CA TYR A 28 10.16 10.37 3.62
C TYR A 28 10.90 9.81 2.40
N PHE A 29 10.20 9.51 1.29
CA PHE A 29 10.84 8.97 0.08
C PHE A 29 11.90 9.91 -0.48
N LEU A 30 11.64 11.22 -0.55
CA LEU A 30 12.62 12.19 -1.05
C LEU A 30 13.91 12.20 -0.21
N ARG A 31 13.78 12.14 1.13
CA ARG A 31 14.92 12.06 2.07
C ARG A 31 15.63 10.72 1.99
N ALA A 32 14.88 9.62 1.91
CA ALA A 32 15.44 8.27 1.78
C ALA A 32 16.22 8.13 0.47
N PHE A 33 15.70 8.64 -0.65
CA PHE A 33 16.39 8.66 -1.93
C PHE A 33 17.71 9.44 -1.87
N GLU A 34 17.73 10.59 -1.20
CA GLU A 34 18.97 11.35 -0.99
C GLU A 34 19.99 10.55 -0.17
N ALA A 35 19.57 9.97 0.95
CA ALA A 35 20.45 9.17 1.83
C ALA A 35 20.98 7.90 1.15
N LEU A 36 20.20 7.28 0.25
CA LEU A 36 20.58 6.10 -0.51
C LEU A 36 21.30 6.43 -1.83
N GLY A 37 21.54 7.70 -2.14
CA GLY A 37 22.23 8.12 -3.36
C GLY A 37 21.44 7.88 -4.66
N VAL A 38 20.11 7.80 -4.58
CA VAL A 38 19.26 7.60 -5.76
C VAL A 38 19.23 8.88 -6.60
N THR A 39 19.74 8.78 -7.82
CA THR A 39 19.84 9.90 -8.76
C THR A 39 18.47 10.35 -9.28
N GLU A 40 18.37 11.59 -9.74
CA GLU A 40 17.14 12.08 -10.40
C GLU A 40 16.76 11.25 -11.63
N ALA A 41 17.75 10.75 -12.38
CA ALA A 41 17.52 9.88 -13.53
C ALA A 41 16.85 8.56 -13.10
N GLN A 42 17.35 7.92 -12.03
CA GLN A 42 16.74 6.71 -11.45
C GLN A 42 15.32 6.97 -10.92
N ARG A 43 15.05 8.15 -10.35
CA ARG A 43 13.71 8.53 -9.88
C ARG A 43 12.71 8.79 -11.00
N ARG A 44 13.14 9.40 -12.10
CA ARG A 44 12.26 9.79 -13.21
C ARG A 44 11.79 8.60 -14.04
N ALA A 45 12.66 7.61 -14.21
CA ALA A 45 12.39 6.42 -15.02
C ALA A 45 12.95 5.17 -14.34
N PRO A 46 12.40 4.78 -13.17
CA PRO A 46 12.80 3.54 -12.52
C PRO A 46 12.43 2.36 -13.42
N ALA A 47 13.33 1.38 -13.53
CA ALA A 47 12.98 0.11 -14.14
C ALA A 47 12.08 -0.66 -13.18
N ASP A 48 10.84 -0.93 -13.59
CA ASP A 48 9.93 -1.73 -12.78
C ASP A 48 10.42 -3.19 -12.77
N THR A 49 10.49 -3.78 -11.58
CA THR A 49 10.53 -5.23 -11.46
C THR A 49 9.20 -5.82 -11.98
N LEU A 50 9.19 -7.13 -12.29
CA LEU A 50 7.97 -7.84 -12.67
C LEU A 50 6.82 -7.64 -11.66
N PRO A 51 7.00 -7.82 -10.34
CA PRO A 51 5.93 -7.58 -9.37
C PRO A 51 5.52 -6.11 -9.29
N THR A 52 6.45 -5.15 -9.45
CA THR A 52 6.09 -3.71 -9.51
C THR A 52 5.17 -3.41 -10.70
N THR A 53 5.47 -4.00 -11.87
CA THR A 53 4.60 -3.92 -13.05
C THR A 53 3.23 -4.55 -12.76
N GLY A 54 3.22 -5.70 -12.08
CA GLY A 54 2.00 -6.40 -11.64
C GLY A 54 1.14 -5.56 -10.70
N PHE A 55 1.73 -4.89 -9.71
CA PHE A 55 1.05 -3.97 -8.80
C PHE A 55 0.42 -2.79 -9.54
N LYS A 56 1.16 -2.14 -10.44
CA LYS A 56 0.61 -1.06 -11.28
C LYS A 56 -0.55 -1.57 -12.13
N ALA A 57 -0.48 -2.80 -12.63
CA ALA A 57 -1.56 -3.40 -13.43
C ALA A 57 -2.80 -3.72 -12.59
N ILE A 58 -2.66 -4.38 -11.43
CA ILE A 58 -3.81 -4.77 -10.61
C ILE A 58 -4.55 -3.55 -10.03
N MET A 59 -3.83 -2.49 -9.64
CA MET A 59 -4.45 -1.24 -9.19
C MET A 59 -5.26 -0.58 -10.31
N ARG A 60 -4.74 -0.55 -11.55
CA ARG A 60 -5.46 -0.03 -12.72
C ARG A 60 -6.66 -0.89 -13.08
N GLN A 61 -6.52 -2.21 -13.02
CA GLN A 61 -7.62 -3.15 -13.27
C GLN A 61 -8.73 -2.94 -12.24
N ALA A 62 -8.41 -2.90 -10.95
CA ALA A 62 -9.38 -2.65 -9.88
C ALA A 62 -10.11 -1.31 -10.11
N ALA A 63 -9.38 -0.23 -10.45
CA ALA A 63 -9.99 1.05 -10.77
C ALA A 63 -10.94 0.98 -11.98
N ALA A 64 -10.57 0.24 -13.04
CA ALA A 64 -11.37 0.09 -14.25
C ALA A 64 -12.69 -0.67 -14.01
N THR A 65 -12.74 -1.57 -13.03
CA THR A 65 -13.99 -2.28 -12.67
C THR A 65 -15.08 -1.35 -12.17
N ARG A 66 -14.72 -0.19 -11.60
CA ARG A 66 -15.62 0.68 -10.84
C ARG A 66 -16.38 -0.06 -9.73
N SER A 67 -15.83 -1.16 -9.21
CA SER A 67 -16.30 -1.85 -8.02
C SER A 67 -15.54 -1.32 -6.80
N TYR A 68 -16.29 -0.89 -5.77
CA TYR A 68 -15.65 -0.43 -4.54
C TYR A 68 -15.00 -1.60 -3.81
N ALA A 69 -15.65 -2.77 -3.82
CA ALA A 69 -15.14 -4.00 -3.23
C ALA A 69 -13.81 -4.45 -3.88
N ALA A 70 -13.70 -4.36 -5.21
CA ALA A 70 -12.45 -4.69 -5.92
C ALA A 70 -11.28 -3.79 -5.48
N VAL A 71 -11.53 -2.49 -5.35
CA VAL A 71 -10.49 -1.53 -4.92
C VAL A 71 -10.11 -1.76 -3.45
N LEU A 72 -11.09 -1.99 -2.57
CA LEU A 72 -10.82 -2.29 -1.17
C LEU A 72 -10.05 -3.60 -1.00
N ALA A 73 -10.34 -4.63 -1.80
CA ALA A 73 -9.61 -5.88 -1.76
C ALA A 73 -8.10 -5.71 -2.02
N VAL A 74 -7.73 -4.84 -2.98
CA VAL A 74 -6.33 -4.51 -3.25
C VAL A 74 -5.70 -3.71 -2.10
N LEU A 75 -6.36 -2.63 -1.67
CA LEU A 75 -5.83 -1.74 -0.63
C LEU A 75 -5.72 -2.43 0.73
N ASN A 76 -6.64 -3.32 1.06
CA ASN A 76 -6.62 -4.04 2.34
C ASN A 76 -5.38 -4.92 2.46
N VAL A 77 -4.98 -5.59 1.37
CA VAL A 77 -3.74 -6.37 1.32
C VAL A 77 -2.52 -5.45 1.42
N ALA A 78 -2.45 -4.43 0.56
CA ALA A 78 -1.30 -3.55 0.48
C ALA A 78 -1.04 -2.81 1.81
N GLU A 79 -2.05 -2.20 2.41
CA GLU A 79 -1.85 -1.42 3.64
C GLU A 79 -1.83 -2.33 4.89
N GLY A 80 -2.65 -3.38 4.90
CA GLY A 80 -2.79 -4.28 6.05
C GLY A 80 -1.53 -5.09 6.32
N LEU A 81 -0.87 -5.57 5.27
CA LEU A 81 0.40 -6.28 5.40
C LEU A 81 1.47 -5.36 5.97
N TYR A 82 1.50 -4.09 5.53
CA TYR A 82 2.45 -3.11 6.04
C TYR A 82 2.30 -2.82 7.54
N LEU A 83 1.07 -2.68 8.02
CA LEU A 83 0.80 -2.54 9.46
C LEU A 83 1.24 -3.79 10.24
N ASP A 84 0.94 -4.97 9.71
CA ASP A 84 1.23 -6.24 10.40
C ASP A 84 2.74 -6.48 10.59
N TRP A 85 3.57 -6.25 9.55
CA TRP A 85 5.01 -6.44 9.70
C TRP A 85 5.66 -5.32 10.51
N ALA A 86 5.23 -4.06 10.36
CA ALA A 86 5.78 -2.93 11.09
C ALA A 86 5.62 -3.10 12.61
N ARG A 87 4.45 -3.58 13.05
CA ARG A 87 4.18 -3.92 14.47
C ARG A 87 5.03 -5.05 15.04
N LYS A 88 5.57 -5.90 14.17
CA LYS A 88 6.45 -7.02 14.56
C LYS A 88 7.92 -6.61 14.58
N ALA A 89 8.25 -5.37 14.20
CA ALA A 89 9.61 -4.89 14.23
C ALA A 89 10.19 -4.95 15.66
N PRO A 90 11.42 -5.44 15.83
CA PRO A 90 12.07 -5.50 17.13
C PRO A 90 12.33 -4.08 17.69
N GLN A 91 12.39 -3.99 19.02
CA GLN A 91 12.72 -2.76 19.73
C GLN A 91 14.10 -2.85 20.40
N PRO A 92 14.90 -1.76 20.41
CA PRO A 92 14.62 -0.47 19.78
C PRO A 92 14.64 -0.55 18.24
N LEU A 93 13.97 0.40 17.58
CA LEU A 93 14.05 0.54 16.13
C LEU A 93 15.52 0.78 15.67
N PRO A 94 15.87 0.41 14.42
CA PRO A 94 17.23 0.62 13.90
C PRO A 94 17.66 2.09 13.90
N ASP A 95 18.94 2.37 14.12
CA ASP A 95 19.46 3.76 14.13
C ASP A 95 19.36 4.45 12.77
N ASN A 96 19.35 3.69 11.66
CA ASN A 96 19.19 4.26 10.33
C ASN A 96 17.74 4.73 10.13
N PHE A 97 17.57 6.05 9.97
CA PHE A 97 16.25 6.68 9.80
C PHE A 97 15.47 6.09 8.62
N VAL A 98 16.14 5.63 7.55
CA VAL A 98 15.48 5.00 6.40
C VAL A 98 14.64 3.80 6.85
N HIS A 99 15.14 3.00 7.80
CA HIS A 99 14.40 1.85 8.31
C HIS A 99 13.43 2.24 9.43
N ALA A 100 13.86 3.06 10.38
CA ALA A 100 13.03 3.45 11.53
C ALA A 100 11.81 4.27 11.14
N GLU A 101 11.96 5.26 10.25
CA GLU A 101 10.83 6.07 9.80
C GLU A 101 9.87 5.25 8.93
N TRP A 102 10.37 4.31 8.12
CA TRP A 102 9.50 3.41 7.36
C TRP A 102 8.61 2.57 8.26
N ILE A 103 9.17 2.00 9.33
CA ILE A 103 8.40 1.26 10.35
C ILE A 103 7.40 2.19 11.02
N THR A 104 7.81 3.40 11.43
CA THR A 104 6.96 4.36 12.12
C THR A 104 5.79 4.86 11.26
N LEU A 105 6.01 5.06 9.96
CA LEU A 105 4.97 5.44 9.01
C LEU A 105 3.88 4.38 8.90
N HIS A 106 4.24 3.10 9.06
CA HIS A 106 3.32 1.97 8.95
C HIS A 106 2.86 1.41 10.32
N ASP A 107 3.41 1.90 11.43
CA ASP A 107 2.94 1.60 12.79
C ASP A 107 2.74 2.88 13.59
N ASN A 108 1.71 3.63 13.22
CA ASN A 108 1.21 4.76 14.00
C ASN A 108 -0.33 4.72 14.09
N PRO A 109 -0.95 5.45 15.05
CA PRO A 109 -2.39 5.40 15.27
C PRO A 109 -3.22 5.79 14.04
N VAL A 110 -2.75 6.73 13.21
CA VAL A 110 -3.48 7.20 12.04
C VAL A 110 -3.49 6.14 10.94
N PHE A 111 -2.34 5.51 10.67
CA PHE A 111 -2.25 4.41 9.71
C PHE A 111 -3.04 3.19 10.18
N ALA A 112 -2.92 2.81 11.45
CA ALA A 112 -3.68 1.72 12.04
C ALA A 112 -5.21 1.92 11.96
N ASP A 113 -5.68 3.14 12.23
CA ASP A 113 -7.09 3.51 12.09
C ASP A 113 -7.56 3.44 10.63
N PHE A 114 -6.71 3.84 9.68
CA PHE A 114 -7.03 3.73 8.25
C PHE A 114 -7.09 2.27 7.77
N VAL A 115 -6.16 1.41 8.18
CA VAL A 115 -6.20 -0.02 7.87
C VAL A 115 -7.45 -0.67 8.46
N ALA A 116 -7.81 -0.33 9.71
CA ALA A 116 -9.04 -0.82 10.32
C ALA A 116 -10.29 -0.40 9.53
N PHE A 117 -10.29 0.82 9.00
CA PHE A 117 -11.34 1.30 8.10
C PHE A 117 -11.43 0.52 6.79
N LEU A 118 -10.29 0.24 6.14
CA LEU A 118 -10.27 -0.60 4.94
C LEU A 118 -10.83 -2.00 5.22
N GLY A 119 -10.53 -2.57 6.40
CA GLY A 119 -11.11 -3.82 6.89
C GLY A 119 -12.63 -3.75 7.02
N ALA A 120 -13.11 -2.79 7.81
CA ALA A 120 -14.55 -2.63 8.05
C ALA A 120 -15.35 -2.37 6.77
N GLU A 121 -14.82 -1.56 5.84
CA GLU A 121 -15.49 -1.32 4.56
C GLU A 121 -15.48 -2.56 3.67
N LEU A 122 -14.38 -3.32 3.62
CA LEU A 122 -14.31 -4.56 2.84
C LEU A 122 -15.27 -5.62 3.42
N ASP A 123 -15.36 -5.74 4.74
CA ASP A 123 -16.34 -6.63 5.40
C ASP A 123 -17.79 -6.21 5.07
N ARG A 124 -18.05 -4.90 4.94
CA ARG A 124 -19.37 -4.37 4.61
C ARG A 124 -19.78 -4.65 3.16
N VAL A 125 -18.90 -4.39 2.19
CA VAL A 125 -19.27 -4.44 0.75
C VAL A 125 -18.84 -5.74 0.07
N GLY A 126 -17.77 -6.37 0.55
CA GLY A 126 -17.19 -7.59 -0.02
C GLY A 126 -18.17 -8.75 -0.14
N PRO A 127 -19.02 -9.07 0.85
CA PRO A 127 -19.99 -10.17 0.75
C PRO A 127 -20.97 -10.05 -0.43
N ASN A 128 -21.34 -8.83 -0.81
CA ASN A 128 -22.23 -8.57 -1.95
C ASN A 128 -21.52 -8.74 -3.31
N GLU A 129 -20.20 -8.67 -3.31
CA GLU A 129 -19.33 -8.75 -4.48
C GLU A 129 -18.24 -9.83 -4.29
N LYS A 130 -18.60 -10.95 -3.64
CA LYS A 130 -17.65 -11.94 -3.11
C LYS A 130 -16.66 -12.46 -4.15
N ALA A 131 -17.12 -12.73 -5.36
CA ALA A 131 -16.28 -13.30 -6.41
C ALA A 131 -15.16 -12.33 -6.81
N ILE A 132 -15.50 -11.07 -7.05
CA ILE A 132 -14.53 -10.06 -7.48
C ILE A 132 -13.63 -9.63 -6.33
N SER A 133 -14.15 -9.46 -5.11
CA SER A 133 -13.33 -9.12 -3.96
C SER A 133 -12.33 -10.24 -3.64
N THR A 134 -12.74 -11.51 -3.71
CA THR A 134 -11.84 -12.66 -3.50
C THR A 134 -10.74 -12.73 -4.57
N ASP A 135 -11.08 -12.54 -5.84
CA ASP A 135 -10.09 -12.56 -6.93
C ASP A 135 -9.00 -11.50 -6.73
N PHE A 136 -9.40 -10.23 -6.55
CA PHE A 136 -8.46 -9.13 -6.36
C PHE A 136 -7.63 -9.29 -5.08
N PHE A 137 -8.24 -9.76 -3.98
CA PHE A 137 -7.51 -10.00 -2.73
C PHE A 137 -6.41 -11.04 -2.93
N LEU A 138 -6.76 -12.23 -3.46
CA LEU A 138 -5.80 -13.32 -3.62
C LEU A 138 -4.66 -12.96 -4.58
N ARG A 139 -4.98 -12.31 -5.71
CA ARG A 139 -3.96 -11.86 -6.67
C ARG A 139 -3.05 -10.79 -6.08
N THR A 140 -3.58 -9.90 -5.23
CA THR A 140 -2.75 -8.90 -4.53
C THR A 140 -1.85 -9.55 -3.49
N VAL A 141 -2.32 -10.57 -2.75
CA VAL A 141 -1.47 -11.34 -1.82
C VAL A 141 -0.31 -12.01 -2.54
N THR A 142 -0.56 -12.64 -3.69
CA THR A 142 0.51 -13.21 -4.52
C THR A 142 1.52 -12.14 -4.95
N LEU A 143 1.04 -10.99 -5.41
CA LEU A 143 1.91 -9.88 -5.84
C LEU A 143 2.73 -9.30 -4.69
N GLU A 144 2.17 -9.15 -3.48
CA GLU A 144 2.92 -8.71 -2.29
C GLU A 144 4.08 -9.67 -2.01
N LYS A 145 3.80 -10.97 -1.98
CA LYS A 145 4.86 -11.96 -1.78
C LYS A 145 5.95 -11.85 -2.85
N GLU A 146 5.57 -11.79 -4.13
CA GLU A 146 6.52 -11.65 -5.23
C GLU A 146 7.34 -10.35 -5.15
N PHE A 147 6.74 -9.25 -4.66
CA PHE A 147 7.40 -7.97 -4.49
C PHE A 147 8.48 -8.03 -3.40
N PHE A 148 8.19 -8.63 -2.25
CA PHE A 148 9.20 -8.88 -1.22
C PHE A 148 10.26 -9.88 -1.68
N ASP A 149 9.88 -10.97 -2.35
CA ASP A 149 10.86 -11.96 -2.84
C ASP A 149 11.84 -11.33 -3.86
N ALA A 150 11.35 -10.44 -4.73
CA ALA A 150 12.16 -9.83 -5.78
C ALA A 150 13.28 -8.92 -5.26
N VAL A 151 13.16 -8.35 -4.06
CA VAL A 151 14.23 -7.53 -3.47
C VAL A 151 15.34 -8.37 -2.86
N TYR A 152 15.05 -9.58 -2.36
CA TYR A 152 16.07 -10.50 -1.85
C TYR A 152 16.75 -11.31 -2.94
N ALA A 153 16.04 -11.64 -4.02
CA ALA A 153 16.63 -12.36 -5.16
C ALA A 153 17.65 -11.52 -5.96
N ALA A 154 17.67 -10.20 -5.76
CA ALA A 154 18.63 -9.30 -6.39
C ALA A 154 19.95 -9.16 -5.59
N GLU A 155 20.06 -9.79 -4.41
CA GLU A 155 21.24 -9.78 -3.54
C GLU A 155 22.15 -11.02 -3.71
N ASP A 156 21.76 -11.99 -4.54
CA ASP A 156 22.55 -13.16 -4.97
C ASP A 156 23.21 -12.95 -6.34
#